data_AF-A0A969GFV3-F1
#
_entry.id   AF-A0A969GFV3-F1
#
_cell.length_a   1.000
_cell.length_b   1.000
_cell.length_c   1.000
_cell.angle_alpha   90.00
_cell.angle_beta   90.00
_cell.angle_gamma   90.00
#
_symmetry.space_group_name_H-M   'P 1'
#
loop_
_entity.id
_entity.type
_entity.pdbx_description
1 polymer ?
#
loop_
_entity_poly.entity_id
_entity_poly.type
_entity_poly.pdbx_seq_one_letter_code
_entity_poly.pdbx_strand_id
1 'polypeptide(L)'
;MKIKGIILISILILTACKQNNDDKNVAQQENGLPQEVQAETQEVKDFSEIGFKLMETETVGDLKMGLTTKEVEKLIGKPSEITPFELWEADGFEHQARVYQQETIELDFIKLEDGRIVSNMITITEGCKYKTARNIGIGSTYDEVLQAYNAEISTPENTSTLIAGTIYGGIIFQFSEENKVNNIFIGAGAE
;
A
#
# COMPACT_ATOMS: atom_id res chain seq x y z
N MET A 1 -20.20 21.07 49.72
CA MET A 1 -21.55 20.45 49.80
C MET A 1 -21.38 18.96 49.53
N LYS A 2 -21.76 18.09 50.48
CA LYS A 2 -21.59 16.62 50.43
C LYS A 2 -22.95 15.97 50.17
N ILE A 3 -23.07 15.09 49.17
CA ILE A 3 -24.06 14.00 49.04
C ILE A 3 -23.35 12.92 48.20
N LYS A 4 -22.86 11.76 48.67
CA LYS A 4 -23.40 10.58 49.39
C LYS A 4 -24.42 9.74 48.60
N GLY A 5 -24.02 8.51 48.25
CA GLY A 5 -24.85 7.36 47.82
C GLY A 5 -24.00 6.39 46.98
N ILE A 6 -23.30 5.38 47.49
CA ILE A 6 -23.65 4.15 48.27
C ILE A 6 -24.51 3.16 47.44
N ILE A 7 -23.87 2.17 46.79
CA ILE A 7 -23.72 0.71 47.10
C ILE A 7 -24.92 -0.16 46.62
N LEU A 8 -24.62 -1.22 45.85
CA LEU A 8 -24.91 -2.66 46.06
C LEU A 8 -24.71 -3.41 44.72
N ILE A 9 -23.69 -4.25 44.51
CA ILE A 9 -23.39 -5.61 45.02
C ILE A 9 -24.29 -6.73 44.44
N SER A 10 -23.62 -7.62 43.70
CA SER A 10 -23.86 -9.07 43.47
C SER A 10 -25.02 -9.52 42.59
N ILE A 11 -24.73 -10.41 41.64
CA ILE A 11 -24.88 -11.87 41.83
C ILE A 11 -24.19 -12.61 40.68
N LEU A 12 -23.29 -13.52 41.07
CA LEU A 12 -22.63 -14.55 40.28
C LEU A 12 -23.62 -15.72 40.12
N ILE A 13 -23.83 -16.24 38.92
CA ILE A 13 -24.41 -17.59 38.73
C ILE A 13 -23.49 -18.38 37.80
N LEU A 14 -22.70 -19.25 38.44
CA LEU A 14 -22.09 -20.41 37.81
C LEU A 14 -23.19 -21.43 37.57
N THR A 15 -23.28 -21.98 36.36
CA THR A 15 -24.01 -23.24 36.13
C THR A 15 -23.05 -24.19 35.42
N ALA A 16 -22.52 -25.10 36.21
CA ALA A 16 -21.80 -26.28 35.77
C ALA A 16 -22.78 -27.46 35.74
N CYS A 17 -22.72 -28.25 34.67
CA CYS A 17 -23.08 -29.67 34.54
C CYS A 17 -22.85 -29.99 33.04
N LYS A 18 -22.22 -31.08 32.59
CA LYS A 18 -22.06 -32.42 33.16
C LYS A 18 -20.99 -33.16 32.33
N GLN A 19 -20.01 -33.79 32.98
CA GLN A 19 -19.18 -34.83 32.37
C GLN A 19 -20.00 -36.10 32.21
N ASN A 20 -19.92 -36.74 31.06
CA ASN A 20 -20.02 -38.20 30.95
C ASN A 20 -18.74 -38.68 30.28
N ASN A 21 -17.97 -39.47 31.03
CA ASN A 21 -16.95 -40.35 30.49
C ASN A 21 -17.64 -41.47 29.72
N ASP A 22 -17.08 -41.89 28.59
CA ASP A 22 -16.80 -43.31 28.38
C ASP A 22 -15.66 -43.45 27.36
N ASP A 23 -14.71 -44.28 27.75
CA ASP A 23 -13.41 -44.49 27.12
C ASP A 23 -13.45 -45.85 26.39
N LYS A 24 -12.96 -45.87 25.15
CA LYS A 24 -12.31 -46.99 24.43
C LYS A 24 -13.12 -48.13 23.76
N ASN A 25 -13.15 -48.01 22.42
CA ASN A 25 -12.41 -48.83 21.43
C ASN A 25 -12.99 -50.17 20.89
N VAL A 26 -12.99 -50.21 19.54
CA VAL A 26 -12.70 -51.32 18.59
C VAL A 26 -13.83 -51.68 17.60
N ALA A 27 -13.61 -51.19 16.38
CA ALA A 27 -13.82 -51.75 15.04
C ALA A 27 -15.18 -52.36 14.63
N GLN A 28 -15.75 -51.82 13.56
CA GLN A 28 -15.84 -52.53 12.26
C GLN A 28 -16.14 -51.56 11.11
N GLN A 29 -15.38 -51.74 10.02
CA GLN A 29 -15.46 -51.01 8.75
C GLN A 29 -16.77 -51.29 8.01
N GLU A 30 -17.30 -50.28 7.31
CA GLU A 30 -17.88 -50.51 5.98
C GLU A 30 -17.77 -49.24 5.10
N ASN A 31 -16.95 -49.39 4.05
CA ASN A 31 -16.98 -48.73 2.74
C ASN A 31 -17.72 -47.38 2.60
N GLY A 32 -16.95 -46.29 2.67
CA GLY A 32 -17.26 -45.03 1.97
C GLY A 32 -16.01 -44.59 1.22
N LEU A 33 -16.14 -44.32 -0.08
CA LEU A 33 -15.09 -43.76 -0.94
C LEU A 33 -14.38 -42.60 -0.22
N PRO A 34 -13.04 -42.44 -0.36
CA PRO A 34 -12.40 -41.19 0.02
C PRO A 34 -13.04 -40.08 -0.83
N GLN A 35 -13.76 -39.16 -0.20
CA GLN A 35 -14.03 -37.87 -0.82
C GLN A 35 -12.67 -37.21 -1.04
N GLU A 36 -12.32 -37.09 -2.31
CA GLU A 36 -11.21 -36.28 -2.77
C GLU A 36 -11.48 -34.86 -2.26
N VAL A 37 -10.80 -34.48 -1.18
CA VAL A 37 -10.73 -33.10 -0.75
C VAL A 37 -9.95 -32.40 -1.85
N GLN A 38 -10.68 -31.79 -2.79
CA GLN A 38 -10.10 -30.85 -3.72
C GLN A 38 -9.57 -29.71 -2.88
N ALA A 39 -8.28 -29.75 -2.58
CA ALA A 39 -7.54 -28.57 -2.20
C ALA A 39 -7.66 -27.63 -3.40
N GLU A 40 -8.57 -26.66 -3.32
CA GLU A 40 -8.42 -25.43 -4.09
C GLU A 40 -7.01 -24.93 -3.78
N THR A 41 -6.09 -25.13 -4.71
CA THR A 41 -4.86 -24.36 -4.78
C THR A 41 -5.29 -22.90 -4.92
N GLN A 42 -5.43 -22.21 -3.78
CA GLN A 42 -5.48 -20.76 -3.78
C GLN A 42 -4.19 -20.31 -4.42
N GLU A 43 -4.29 -19.77 -5.63
CA GLU A 43 -3.18 -19.15 -6.31
C GLU A 43 -2.67 -18.02 -5.39
N VAL A 44 -1.49 -18.23 -4.79
CA VAL A 44 -0.90 -17.24 -3.91
C VAL A 44 -0.51 -16.07 -4.80
N LYS A 45 -1.24 -14.95 -4.65
CA LYS A 45 -0.92 -13.72 -5.40
C LYS A 45 0.48 -13.25 -5.03
N ASP A 46 1.32 -13.06 -6.03
CA ASP A 46 2.62 -12.39 -5.87
C ASP A 46 2.44 -10.87 -5.91
N PHE A 47 2.31 -10.25 -4.74
CA PHE A 47 2.15 -8.81 -4.63
C PHE A 47 3.41 -8.03 -5.05
N SER A 48 4.58 -8.67 -5.08
CA SER A 48 5.82 -8.04 -5.55
C SER A 48 5.75 -7.83 -7.06
N GLU A 49 5.42 -8.89 -7.81
CA GLU A 49 5.23 -8.80 -9.27
C GLU A 49 4.11 -7.80 -9.63
N ILE A 50 3.00 -7.86 -8.89
CA ILE A 50 1.89 -6.90 -9.06
C ILE A 50 2.39 -5.47 -8.85
N GLY A 51 3.17 -5.23 -7.80
CA GLY A 51 3.73 -3.92 -7.46
C GLY A 51 4.63 -3.35 -8.53
N PHE A 52 5.58 -4.14 -9.04
CA PHE A 52 6.46 -3.71 -10.14
C PHE A 52 5.67 -3.39 -11.41
N LYS A 53 4.68 -4.21 -11.74
CA LYS A 53 3.81 -3.94 -12.90
C LYS A 53 2.98 -2.66 -12.72
N LEU A 54 2.52 -2.36 -11.50
CA LEU A 54 1.84 -1.10 -11.21
C LEU A 54 2.76 0.09 -11.46
N MET A 55 4.00 0.06 -10.97
CA MET A 55 4.98 1.14 -11.18
C MET A 55 5.23 1.43 -12.67
N GLU A 56 5.28 0.39 -13.50
CA GLU A 56 5.51 0.53 -14.94
C GLU A 56 4.32 1.14 -15.70
N THR A 57 3.11 0.93 -15.20
CA THR A 57 1.87 1.22 -15.96
C THR A 57 1.04 2.36 -15.37
N GLU A 58 1.20 2.66 -14.09
CA GLU A 58 0.47 3.73 -13.42
C GLU A 58 1.01 5.11 -13.85
N THR A 59 0.11 6.09 -13.81
CA THR A 59 0.42 7.49 -14.12
C THR A 59 -0.10 8.40 -13.03
N VAL A 60 0.44 9.62 -12.92
CA VAL A 60 -0.17 10.72 -12.15
C VAL A 60 -0.33 11.92 -13.08
N GLY A 61 -1.57 12.15 -13.53
CA GLY A 61 -1.79 12.97 -14.73
C GLY A 61 -1.10 12.33 -15.93
N ASP A 62 -0.25 13.09 -16.63
CA ASP A 62 0.56 12.57 -17.74
C ASP A 62 1.94 12.06 -17.29
N LEU A 63 2.28 12.15 -16.00
CA LEU A 63 3.56 11.71 -15.46
C LEU A 63 3.57 10.20 -15.26
N LYS A 64 4.71 9.58 -15.57
CA LYS A 64 5.00 8.17 -15.27
C LYS A 64 6.51 7.97 -15.08
N MET A 65 6.89 6.81 -14.56
CA MET A 65 8.29 6.41 -14.46
C MET A 65 8.93 6.26 -15.85
N GLY A 66 10.24 6.43 -15.91
CA GLY A 66 11.06 6.29 -17.12
C GLY A 66 11.07 7.52 -18.04
N LEU A 67 10.40 8.61 -17.68
CA LEU A 67 10.43 9.84 -18.47
C LEU A 67 11.77 10.55 -18.32
N THR A 68 12.33 11.03 -19.43
CA THR A 68 13.51 11.89 -19.39
C THR A 68 13.18 13.25 -18.77
N THR A 69 14.19 13.94 -18.27
CA THR A 69 14.06 15.31 -17.72
C THR A 69 13.38 16.27 -18.71
N LYS A 70 13.72 16.19 -20.01
CA LYS A 70 13.07 17.00 -21.06
C LYS A 70 11.59 16.68 -21.27
N GLU A 71 11.22 15.40 -21.17
CA GLU A 71 9.81 14.99 -21.31
C GLU A 71 8.99 15.49 -20.13
N VAL A 72 9.50 15.35 -18.90
CA VAL A 72 8.87 15.92 -17.71
C VAL A 72 8.73 17.44 -17.83
N GLU A 73 9.79 18.14 -18.21
CA GLU A 73 9.74 19.60 -18.36
C GLU A 73 8.72 20.07 -19.39
N LYS A 74 8.48 19.27 -20.44
CA LYS A 74 7.44 19.55 -21.44
C LYS A 74 6.03 19.37 -20.87
N LEU A 75 5.84 18.44 -19.94
CA LEU A 75 4.54 18.15 -19.32
C LEU A 75 4.20 19.16 -18.22
N ILE A 76 5.14 19.39 -17.29
CA ILE A 76 4.86 20.10 -16.03
C ILE A 76 5.75 21.33 -15.80
N GLY A 77 6.55 21.71 -16.79
CA GLY A 77 7.46 22.84 -16.67
C GLY A 77 8.76 22.50 -15.93
N LYS A 78 9.57 23.53 -15.68
CA LYS A 78 10.87 23.38 -15.01
C LYS A 78 10.70 23.16 -13.51
N PRO A 79 11.60 22.40 -12.87
CA PRO A 79 11.59 22.27 -11.42
C PRO A 79 11.95 23.60 -10.74
N SER A 80 11.42 23.81 -9.54
CA SER A 80 11.83 24.89 -8.64
C SER A 80 13.10 24.53 -7.88
N GLU A 81 13.35 23.24 -7.63
CA GLU A 81 14.51 22.73 -6.90
C GLU A 81 15.07 21.47 -7.55
N ILE A 82 16.40 21.33 -7.49
CA ILE A 82 17.14 20.15 -7.98
C ILE A 82 18.26 19.87 -6.97
N THR A 83 18.31 18.66 -6.43
CA THR A 83 19.40 18.24 -5.52
C THR A 83 20.65 17.83 -6.30
N PRO A 84 21.83 17.72 -5.68
CA PRO A 84 22.96 16.99 -6.27
C PRO A 84 22.61 15.52 -6.55
N PHE A 85 23.40 14.87 -7.41
CA PHE A 85 23.33 13.42 -7.56
C PHE A 85 24.03 12.73 -6.39
N GLU A 86 23.42 11.68 -5.85
CA GLU A 86 23.96 10.86 -4.77
C GLU A 86 23.85 9.37 -5.12
N LEU A 87 24.92 8.60 -4.90
CA LEU A 87 24.90 7.16 -5.10
C LEU A 87 24.10 6.51 -3.98
N TRP A 88 23.03 5.80 -4.33
CA TRP A 88 22.30 4.96 -3.39
C TRP A 88 22.83 3.54 -3.45
N GLU A 89 23.33 3.05 -2.32
CA GLU A 89 23.96 1.72 -2.24
C GLU A 89 22.93 0.58 -2.36
N ALA A 90 21.65 0.85 -2.15
CA ALA A 90 20.57 -0.13 -2.21
C ALA A 90 20.38 -0.71 -3.62
N ASP A 91 20.47 0.14 -4.65
CA ASP A 91 20.28 -0.25 -6.05
C ASP A 91 21.49 0.06 -6.96
N GLY A 92 22.47 0.82 -6.46
CA GLY A 92 23.70 1.17 -7.16
C GLY A 92 23.54 2.30 -8.18
N PHE A 93 22.42 3.04 -8.17
CA PHE A 93 22.21 4.17 -9.06
C PHE A 93 22.57 5.51 -8.41
N GLU A 94 22.90 6.51 -9.22
CA GLU A 94 22.96 7.91 -8.77
C GLU A 94 21.57 8.53 -8.85
N HIS A 95 21.02 8.95 -7.71
CA HIS A 95 19.70 9.54 -7.54
C HIS A 95 19.75 11.06 -7.42
N GLN A 96 18.68 11.72 -7.84
CA GLN A 96 18.51 13.17 -7.75
C GLN A 96 17.02 13.50 -7.64
N ALA A 97 16.64 14.15 -6.55
CA ALA A 97 15.31 14.69 -6.38
C ALA A 97 15.14 16.01 -7.13
N ARG A 98 13.94 16.20 -7.70
CA ARG A 98 13.52 17.45 -8.32
C ARG A 98 12.09 17.80 -7.92
N VAL A 99 11.91 19.04 -7.50
CA VAL A 99 10.62 19.55 -7.00
C VAL A 99 9.95 20.43 -8.05
N TYR A 100 8.66 20.23 -8.28
CA TYR A 100 7.85 20.92 -9.29
C TYR A 100 6.56 21.47 -8.68
N GLN A 101 5.87 22.33 -9.45
CA GLN A 101 4.49 22.75 -9.18
C GLN A 101 4.25 23.23 -7.74
N GLN A 102 5.04 24.21 -7.29
CA GLN A 102 4.92 24.79 -5.93
C GLN A 102 5.06 23.73 -4.83
N GLU A 103 6.03 22.83 -4.97
CA GLU A 103 6.36 21.81 -3.96
C GLU A 103 5.30 20.71 -3.76
N THR A 104 4.40 20.57 -4.73
CA THR A 104 3.33 19.56 -4.69
C THR A 104 3.65 18.27 -5.44
N ILE A 105 4.73 18.27 -6.23
CA ILE A 105 5.21 17.12 -6.99
C ILE A 105 6.73 17.03 -6.81
N GLU A 106 7.21 15.89 -6.37
CA GLU A 106 8.62 15.53 -6.36
C GLU A 106 8.84 14.31 -7.25
N LEU A 107 9.89 14.38 -8.08
CA LEU A 107 10.33 13.25 -8.88
C LEU A 107 11.77 12.93 -8.52
N ASP A 108 12.02 11.67 -8.19
CA ASP A 108 13.37 11.13 -8.16
C ASP A 108 13.81 10.75 -9.59
N PHE A 109 15.08 11.00 -9.89
CA PHE A 109 15.70 10.65 -11.16
C PHE A 109 16.97 9.84 -10.94
N ILE A 110 17.12 8.76 -11.72
CA ILE A 110 18.34 7.97 -11.76
C ILE A 110 19.15 8.25 -13.02
N LYS A 111 20.48 8.10 -12.92
CA LYS A 111 21.39 8.06 -14.07
C LYS A 111 21.63 6.62 -14.52
N LEU A 112 21.26 6.33 -15.76
CA LEU A 112 21.51 5.03 -16.39
C LEU A 112 22.96 4.92 -16.89
N GLU A 113 23.45 3.70 -17.12
CA GLU A 113 24.81 3.44 -17.63
C GLU A 113 25.10 4.13 -18.97
N ASP A 114 24.08 4.30 -19.82
CA ASP A 114 24.19 4.99 -21.11
C ASP A 114 24.17 6.53 -20.98
N GLY A 115 24.15 7.05 -19.75
CA GLY A 115 24.16 8.47 -19.43
C GLY A 115 22.79 9.16 -19.49
N ARG A 116 21.71 8.45 -19.80
CA ARG A 116 20.35 9.01 -19.70
C ARG A 116 19.96 9.24 -18.25
N ILE A 117 19.16 10.28 -18.02
CA ILE A 117 18.58 10.60 -16.71
C ILE A 117 17.06 10.46 -16.85
N VAL A 118 16.45 9.56 -16.08
CA VAL A 118 15.03 9.19 -16.20
C VAL A 118 14.36 9.19 -14.82
N SER A 119 13.07 9.52 -14.78
CA SER A 119 12.28 9.47 -13.55
C SER A 119 12.20 8.04 -13.03
N ASN A 120 12.41 7.88 -11.73
CA ASN A 120 12.44 6.59 -11.05
C ASN A 120 11.38 6.51 -9.94
N MET A 121 11.04 7.62 -9.31
CA MET A 121 9.94 7.68 -8.34
C MET A 121 9.10 8.92 -8.55
N ILE A 122 7.82 8.84 -8.17
CA ILE A 122 6.88 9.95 -8.23
C ILE A 122 6.24 10.10 -6.86
N THR A 123 6.35 11.29 -6.29
CA THR A 123 5.64 11.67 -5.07
C THR A 123 4.75 12.87 -5.36
N ILE A 124 3.47 12.79 -4.97
CA ILE A 124 2.58 13.95 -4.94
C ILE A 124 2.00 14.17 -3.55
N THR A 125 1.88 15.44 -3.18
CA THR A 125 1.50 15.90 -1.84
C THR A 125 0.40 16.96 -1.90
N GLU A 126 0.00 17.46 -0.74
CA GLU A 126 -1.04 18.49 -0.59
C GLU A 126 -0.91 19.63 -1.60
N GLY A 127 -2.03 20.00 -2.24
CA GLY A 127 -2.07 21.04 -3.27
C GLY A 127 -1.99 20.51 -4.71
N CYS A 128 -1.43 19.31 -4.92
CA CYS A 128 -1.39 18.68 -6.25
C CYS A 128 -2.81 18.40 -6.79
N LYS A 129 -3.03 18.70 -8.08
CA LYS A 129 -4.32 18.48 -8.76
C LYS A 129 -4.34 17.25 -9.65
N TYR A 130 -3.20 16.61 -9.83
CA TYR A 130 -3.11 15.39 -10.60
C TYR A 130 -3.63 14.20 -9.80
N LYS A 131 -4.03 13.18 -10.55
CA LYS A 131 -4.61 11.96 -10.03
C LYS A 131 -3.97 10.77 -10.73
N THR A 132 -4.04 9.61 -10.09
CA THR A 132 -3.68 8.35 -10.71
C THR A 132 -4.54 8.05 -11.94
N ALA A 133 -4.14 7.11 -12.80
CA ALA A 133 -4.98 6.65 -13.91
C ALA A 133 -6.33 6.10 -13.42
N ARG A 134 -6.38 5.63 -12.16
CA ARG A 134 -7.59 5.17 -11.48
C ARG A 134 -8.34 6.27 -10.74
N ASN A 135 -8.08 7.54 -11.06
CA ASN A 135 -8.77 8.73 -10.55
C ASN A 135 -8.64 8.93 -9.01
N ILE A 136 -7.58 8.39 -8.40
CA ILE A 136 -7.23 8.65 -7.00
C ILE A 136 -6.28 9.83 -6.93
N GLY A 137 -6.53 10.78 -6.03
CA GLY A 137 -5.63 11.90 -5.83
C GLY A 137 -5.63 12.35 -4.38
N ILE A 138 -4.90 13.44 -4.12
CA ILE A 138 -4.96 14.11 -2.82
C ILE A 138 -6.41 14.48 -2.49
N GLY A 139 -6.83 14.13 -1.28
CA GLY A 139 -8.21 14.30 -0.79
C GLY A 139 -9.15 13.13 -1.05
N SER A 140 -8.74 12.11 -1.81
CA SER A 140 -9.51 10.87 -1.96
C SER A 140 -9.70 10.17 -0.61
N THR A 141 -10.82 9.48 -0.42
CA THR A 141 -11.07 8.70 0.81
C THR A 141 -10.31 7.37 0.77
N TYR A 142 -10.11 6.79 1.94
CA TYR A 142 -9.65 5.41 2.08
C TYR A 142 -10.49 4.42 1.26
N ASP A 143 -11.82 4.53 1.32
CA ASP A 143 -12.72 3.64 0.59
C ASP A 143 -12.59 3.78 -0.93
N GLU A 144 -12.37 5.00 -1.44
CA GLU A 144 -12.11 5.23 -2.88
C GLU A 144 -10.81 4.54 -3.31
N VAL A 145 -9.74 4.64 -2.52
CA VAL A 145 -8.46 3.97 -2.78
C VAL A 145 -8.63 2.46 -2.76
N LEU A 146 -9.28 1.93 -1.71
CA LEU A 146 -9.52 0.51 -1.57
C LEU A 146 -10.35 0.00 -2.76
N GLN A 147 -11.41 0.70 -3.15
CA GLN A 147 -12.22 0.32 -4.31
C GLN A 147 -11.42 0.30 -5.61
N ALA A 148 -10.50 1.26 -5.81
CA ALA A 148 -9.71 1.37 -7.03
C ALA A 148 -8.56 0.35 -7.13
N TYR A 149 -8.00 -0.11 -6.01
CA TYR A 149 -6.79 -0.95 -5.94
C TYR A 149 -6.96 -2.25 -5.13
N ASN A 150 -8.19 -2.67 -4.81
CA ASN A 150 -8.44 -3.86 -3.97
C ASN A 150 -7.76 -5.14 -4.49
N ALA A 151 -7.59 -5.28 -5.81
CA ALA A 151 -6.99 -6.48 -6.39
C ALA A 151 -5.50 -6.60 -6.09
N GLU A 152 -4.84 -5.47 -5.81
CA GLU A 152 -3.40 -5.30 -5.63
C GLU A 152 -2.98 -5.05 -4.17
N ILE A 153 -3.93 -5.02 -3.24
CA ILE A 153 -3.67 -4.84 -1.80
C ILE A 153 -3.70 -6.22 -1.12
N SER A 154 -2.61 -6.59 -0.43
CA SER A 154 -2.49 -7.91 0.20
C SER A 154 -3.22 -8.01 1.54
N THR A 155 -3.06 -7.01 2.40
CA THR A 155 -3.83 -6.80 3.64
C THR A 155 -3.53 -5.37 4.13
N PRO A 156 -4.52 -4.55 4.51
CA PRO A 156 -4.25 -3.26 5.13
C PRO A 156 -3.57 -3.44 6.49
N GLU A 157 -2.29 -3.08 6.60
CA GLU A 157 -1.53 -3.26 7.85
C GLU A 157 -1.87 -2.20 8.90
N ASN A 158 -2.26 -1.00 8.47
CA ASN A 158 -2.72 0.08 9.32
C ASN A 158 -3.69 1.00 8.55
N THR A 159 -4.41 1.87 9.27
CA THR A 159 -5.37 2.80 8.65
C THR A 159 -4.73 4.07 8.08
N SER A 160 -3.46 4.34 8.43
CA SER A 160 -2.72 5.52 7.95
C SER A 160 -2.09 5.32 6.58
N THR A 161 -1.98 4.07 6.11
CA THR A 161 -1.30 3.71 4.88
C THR A 161 -2.02 2.57 4.17
N LEU A 162 -2.17 2.68 2.85
CA LEU A 162 -2.54 1.57 1.97
C LEU A 162 -1.45 1.38 0.92
N ILE A 163 -1.12 0.13 0.65
CA ILE A 163 -0.08 -0.23 -0.33
C ILE A 163 -0.69 -1.14 -1.38
N ALA A 164 -0.74 -0.66 -2.62
CA ALA A 164 -1.04 -1.47 -3.79
C ALA A 164 0.28 -2.02 -4.33
N GLY A 165 0.54 -3.32 -4.13
CA GLY A 165 1.85 -3.95 -4.30
C GLY A 165 2.53 -4.21 -2.95
N THR A 166 3.78 -3.80 -2.82
CA THR A 166 4.58 -3.91 -1.58
C THR A 166 5.35 -2.63 -1.29
N ILE A 167 5.96 -2.52 -0.11
CA ILE A 167 6.87 -1.39 0.19
C ILE A 167 8.09 -1.34 -0.76
N TYR A 168 8.47 -2.47 -1.37
CA TYR A 168 9.60 -2.56 -2.29
C TYR A 168 9.24 -2.26 -3.74
N GLY A 169 7.95 -2.08 -4.03
CA GLY A 169 7.47 -1.75 -5.35
C GLY A 169 5.95 -1.67 -5.39
N GLY A 170 5.44 -0.54 -5.85
CA GLY A 170 4.00 -0.31 -6.01
C GLY A 170 3.62 1.14 -5.80
N ILE A 171 2.43 1.33 -5.26
CA ILE A 171 1.87 2.65 -4.92
C ILE A 171 1.56 2.67 -3.43
N ILE A 172 2.10 3.65 -2.73
CA ILE A 172 1.86 3.89 -1.31
C ILE A 172 0.96 5.11 -1.19
N PHE A 173 -0.21 4.92 -0.58
CA PHE A 173 -1.15 5.98 -0.24
C PHE A 173 -1.04 6.24 1.26
N GLN A 174 -0.70 7.46 1.65
CA GLN A 174 -0.76 7.88 3.05
C GLN A 174 -2.02 8.71 3.29
N PHE A 175 -2.60 8.56 4.48
CA PHE A 175 -3.84 9.20 4.88
C PHE A 175 -3.61 10.16 6.04
N SER A 176 -4.27 11.32 5.98
CA SER A 176 -4.36 12.25 7.10
C SER A 176 -5.26 11.72 8.22
N GLU A 177 -5.30 12.42 9.36
CA GLU A 177 -6.20 12.12 10.48
C GLU A 177 -7.70 12.16 10.08
N GLU A 178 -8.05 12.89 9.02
CA GLU A 178 -9.40 12.94 8.46
C GLU A 178 -9.70 11.80 7.47
N ASN A 179 -8.82 10.79 7.40
CA ASN A 179 -8.92 9.62 6.53
C ASN A 179 -8.97 9.98 5.03
N LYS A 180 -8.21 11.01 4.65
CA LYS A 180 -8.06 11.49 3.28
C LYS A 180 -6.62 11.33 2.81
N VAL A 181 -6.43 10.92 1.56
CA VAL A 181 -5.11 10.81 0.95
C VAL A 181 -4.40 12.16 1.03
N ASN A 182 -3.22 12.22 1.65
CA ASN A 182 -2.39 13.43 1.73
C ASN A 182 -1.02 13.26 1.05
N ASN A 183 -0.64 12.02 0.73
CA ASN A 183 0.54 11.70 -0.05
C ASN A 183 0.26 10.46 -0.92
N ILE A 184 0.74 10.49 -2.16
CA ILE A 184 0.81 9.33 -3.05
C ILE A 184 2.25 9.19 -3.52
N PHE A 185 2.83 8.03 -3.31
CA PHE A 185 4.17 7.66 -3.77
C PHE A 185 4.08 6.47 -4.72
N ILE A 186 4.74 6.55 -5.88
CA ILE A 186 4.91 5.47 -6.85
C ILE A 186 6.40 5.17 -6.96
N GLY A 187 6.82 3.98 -6.55
CA GLY A 187 8.23 3.64 -6.47
C GLY A 187 8.51 2.45 -5.55
N ALA A 188 9.80 2.26 -5.24
CA ALA A 188 10.26 1.39 -4.17
C ALA A 188 10.54 2.26 -2.93
N GLY A 189 9.74 2.14 -1.88
CA GLY A 189 9.77 3.05 -0.72
C GLY A 189 10.61 2.56 0.46
N ALA A 190 11.29 1.42 0.32
CA ALA A 190 12.26 0.93 1.29
C ALA A 190 13.66 1.26 0.77
N GLU A 191 14.24 2.33 1.31
CA GLU A 191 15.61 2.80 1.07
C GLU A 191 16.45 2.72 2.35
#